data_AF-A0A1I3UE44-F1
#
_entry.id   AF-A0A1I3UE44-F1
#
_cell.length_a   1.000
_cell.length_b   1.000
_cell.length_c   1.000
_cell.angle_alpha   90.00
_cell.angle_beta   90.00
_cell.angle_gamma   90.00
#
_symmetry.space_group_name_H-M   'P 1'
#
loop_
_entity.id
_entity.type
_entity.pdbx_description
1 polymer ?
#
loop_
_entity_poly.entity_id
_entity_poly.type
_entity_poly.pdbx_seq_one_letter_code
_entity_poly.pdbx_strand_id
1 'polypeptide(L)'
;MAAEMDYTAELVQGTDGSTDVRILRDGRAQHMGGRRGRENELRRVVEIPVEGALPVFLGAGLGAGLADLLDRTSGPVAVIDAEEPIGALTGVPGKWRDDPRIFWIAEDDPGVALSRLTRWQLRHGGLPFAPIRDPFYARLRPGLYRELADRLEMSLKFDFWNRARYPKFRSKVPRVMLLTSSYFLMGELEAACTRLGYATSLVQLPSQEVGSQEFVESILAEILSFRPDFVLTINHLGVDKEGILTALLARMELPLASWFVDNPHLILYVYENLASDWVTLFTWDVDNIESLKAQGFSRVHYLPLATDPHRFAHAPNTAPARDVSFVGNSMLYKVRAKLRHYDFPPVLLADLKELGRAFMLSGALSVARFLEEERPMYVEAFRALPDVDARLAFETLITWQATLLYRLERVRELLPFKPLLVGDPGWHEILPPGGWTYHRELNYYADLPKFYPATRINFNCTSQQMKGAVNQRVFDVPVCGGFLLTDHRRQMEALFEPGREIVCYQEPGEISGLVRHYLSHDGERARIVQAARSRILAEHTYDLRLKSLVRTMRSIYG
;
A
#
# COMPACT_ATOMS: atom_id res chain seq x y z
N MET A 1 -33.25 -4.98 -11.59
CA MET A 1 -34.32 -5.54 -12.42
C MET A 1 -34.30 -7.03 -12.13
N ALA A 2 -35.39 -7.63 -11.65
CA ALA A 2 -35.43 -9.07 -11.43
C ALA A 2 -35.14 -9.77 -12.77
N ALA A 3 -34.16 -10.67 -12.80
CA ALA A 3 -33.88 -11.44 -14.00
C ALA A 3 -35.17 -12.14 -14.46
N GLU A 4 -35.53 -11.98 -15.72
CA GLU A 4 -36.73 -12.60 -16.27
C GLU A 4 -36.50 -14.12 -16.30
N MET A 5 -37.22 -14.85 -15.46
CA MET A 5 -37.05 -16.29 -15.30
C MET A 5 -37.62 -17.00 -16.53
N ASP A 6 -36.83 -17.88 -17.15
CA ASP A 6 -37.21 -18.63 -18.36
C ASP A 6 -38.04 -19.90 -18.09
N TYR A 7 -38.62 -20.01 -16.90
CA TYR A 7 -39.42 -21.13 -16.46
C TYR A 7 -40.59 -20.66 -15.57
N THR A 8 -41.65 -21.46 -15.53
CA THR A 8 -42.68 -21.34 -14.48
C THR A 8 -42.48 -22.43 -13.44
N ALA A 9 -42.86 -22.15 -12.19
CA ALA A 9 -42.75 -23.10 -11.07
C ALA A 9 -44.11 -23.28 -10.41
N GLU A 10 -44.39 -24.49 -9.92
CA GLU A 10 -45.57 -24.80 -9.14
C GLU A 10 -45.25 -25.80 -8.01
N LEU A 11 -46.03 -25.72 -6.94
CA LEU A 11 -45.95 -26.65 -5.83
C LEU A 11 -46.75 -27.91 -6.15
N VAL A 12 -46.12 -29.07 -6.01
CA VAL A 12 -46.75 -30.38 -6.23
C VAL A 12 -46.86 -31.11 -4.90
N GLN A 13 -48.07 -31.50 -4.53
CA GLN A 13 -48.31 -32.38 -3.39
C GLN A 13 -48.56 -33.81 -3.86
N GLY A 14 -47.76 -34.75 -3.34
CA GLY A 14 -47.92 -36.18 -3.55
C GLY A 14 -49.08 -36.74 -2.72
N THR A 15 -49.66 -37.84 -3.20
CA THR A 15 -50.72 -38.57 -2.48
C THR A 15 -50.25 -39.19 -1.16
N ASP A 16 -48.94 -39.28 -0.95
CA ASP A 16 -48.27 -39.71 0.27
C ASP A 16 -47.94 -38.55 1.23
N GLY A 17 -48.40 -37.33 0.92
CA GLY A 17 -48.10 -36.12 1.68
C GLY A 17 -46.73 -35.51 1.38
N SER A 18 -45.96 -36.06 0.43
CA SER A 18 -44.71 -35.45 -0.02
C SER A 18 -44.97 -34.08 -0.70
N THR A 19 -44.07 -33.12 -0.50
CA THR A 19 -44.11 -31.82 -1.17
C THR A 19 -42.91 -31.71 -2.10
N ASP A 20 -43.12 -31.21 -3.31
CA ASP A 20 -42.10 -31.03 -4.33
C ASP A 20 -42.35 -29.73 -5.11
N VAL A 21 -41.32 -29.25 -5.80
CA VAL A 21 -41.45 -28.15 -6.76
C VAL A 21 -41.26 -28.72 -8.16
N ARG A 22 -42.22 -28.43 -9.04
CA ARG A 22 -42.13 -28.75 -10.46
C ARG A 22 -41.96 -27.46 -11.24
N ILE A 23 -40.96 -27.44 -12.13
CA ILE A 23 -40.77 -26.35 -13.08
C ILE A 23 -41.14 -26.81 -14.49
N LEU A 24 -41.68 -25.89 -15.28
CA LEU A 24 -41.90 -26.06 -16.71
C LEU A 24 -41.00 -25.08 -17.47
N ARG A 25 -40.16 -25.62 -18.35
CA ARG A 25 -39.28 -24.87 -19.24
C ARG A 25 -39.28 -25.53 -20.61
N ASP A 26 -39.57 -24.76 -21.66
CA ASP A 26 -39.63 -25.26 -23.05
C ASP A 26 -40.51 -26.52 -23.21
N GLY A 27 -41.64 -26.58 -22.51
CA GLY A 27 -42.57 -27.71 -22.54
C GLY A 27 -42.09 -28.98 -21.81
N ARG A 28 -40.93 -28.93 -21.13
CA ARG A 28 -40.39 -30.03 -20.33
C ARG A 28 -40.61 -29.75 -18.85
N ALA A 29 -41.24 -30.71 -18.17
CA ALA A 29 -41.39 -30.67 -16.72
C ALA A 29 -40.13 -31.24 -16.04
N GLN A 30 -39.61 -30.53 -15.03
CA GLN A 30 -38.55 -31.02 -14.15
C GLN A 30 -38.99 -30.92 -12.70
N HIS A 31 -38.76 -31.99 -11.96
CA HIS A 31 -39.04 -32.08 -10.53
C HIS A 31 -37.76 -31.82 -9.73
N MET A 32 -37.87 -31.08 -8.64
CA MET A 32 -36.74 -30.79 -7.74
C MET A 32 -36.25 -32.07 -7.07
N GLY A 33 -37.14 -32.75 -6.35
CA GLY A 33 -36.84 -33.96 -5.61
C GLY A 33 -37.82 -35.10 -5.83
N GLY A 34 -39.01 -34.81 -6.38
CA GLY A 34 -40.12 -35.75 -6.46
C GLY A 34 -40.52 -36.29 -5.08
N ARG A 35 -41.06 -37.51 -5.04
CA ARG A 35 -41.49 -38.16 -3.78
C ARG A 35 -40.38 -38.34 -2.74
N ARG A 36 -39.10 -38.33 -3.17
CA ARG A 36 -37.93 -38.48 -2.30
C ARG A 36 -37.19 -37.16 -2.04
N GLY A 37 -37.80 -36.01 -2.33
CA GLY A 37 -37.12 -34.71 -2.21
C GLY A 37 -36.55 -34.46 -0.82
N ARG A 38 -37.37 -34.64 0.22
CA ARG A 38 -36.93 -34.54 1.62
C ARG A 38 -35.78 -35.48 1.96
N GLU A 39 -35.88 -36.76 1.59
CA GLU A 39 -34.83 -37.76 1.86
C GLU A 39 -33.51 -37.41 1.16
N ASN A 40 -33.60 -36.93 -0.08
CA ASN A 40 -32.43 -36.53 -0.86
C ASN A 40 -31.72 -35.32 -0.25
N GLU A 41 -32.46 -34.33 0.27
CA GLU A 41 -31.86 -33.19 0.97
C GLU A 41 -31.15 -33.62 2.26
N LEU A 42 -31.79 -34.46 3.08
CA LEU A 42 -31.19 -34.96 4.31
C LEU A 42 -29.89 -35.74 4.04
N ARG A 43 -29.86 -36.56 2.97
CA ARG A 43 -28.64 -37.28 2.56
C ARG A 43 -27.49 -36.35 2.16
N ARG A 44 -27.76 -35.17 1.61
CA ARG A 44 -26.70 -34.22 1.19
C ARG A 44 -26.05 -33.51 2.36
N VAL A 45 -26.76 -33.38 3.48
CA VAL A 45 -26.26 -32.64 4.65
C VAL A 45 -25.64 -33.53 5.72
N VAL A 46 -25.84 -34.85 5.66
CA VAL A 46 -25.42 -35.78 6.72
C VAL A 46 -23.91 -35.78 6.98
N GLU A 47 -23.09 -35.68 5.92
CA GLU A 47 -21.62 -35.67 6.01
C GLU A 47 -21.03 -34.26 6.10
N ILE A 48 -21.86 -33.22 6.13
CA ILE A 48 -21.37 -31.84 6.18
C ILE A 48 -20.84 -31.54 7.58
N PRO A 49 -19.58 -31.10 7.71
CA PRO A 49 -19.00 -30.75 9.00
C PRO A 49 -19.70 -29.51 9.58
N VAL A 50 -20.11 -29.63 10.86
CA VAL A 50 -20.75 -28.54 11.62
C VAL A 50 -19.77 -27.70 12.44
N GLU A 51 -18.52 -28.15 12.55
CA GLU A 51 -17.40 -27.45 13.17
C GLU A 51 -16.22 -27.37 12.20
N GLY A 52 -15.46 -26.27 12.24
CA GLY A 52 -14.25 -26.10 11.43
C GLY A 52 -14.47 -25.86 9.93
N ALA A 53 -15.72 -25.65 9.50
CA ALA A 53 -16.09 -25.33 8.12
C ALA A 53 -17.28 -24.37 8.05
N LEU A 54 -17.52 -23.79 6.88
CA LEU A 54 -18.64 -22.90 6.58
C LEU A 54 -19.60 -23.57 5.59
N PRO A 55 -20.73 -24.11 6.02
CA PRO A 55 -21.70 -24.71 5.11
C PRO A 55 -22.28 -23.69 4.14
N VAL A 56 -22.36 -24.06 2.85
CA VAL A 56 -22.89 -23.19 1.78
C VAL A 56 -23.90 -23.96 0.95
N PHE A 57 -25.18 -23.65 1.09
CA PHE A 57 -26.23 -24.20 0.23
C PHE A 57 -26.22 -23.51 -1.14
N LEU A 58 -26.18 -24.32 -2.20
CA LEU A 58 -26.33 -23.87 -3.59
C LEU A 58 -27.74 -24.25 -4.06
N GLY A 59 -28.68 -23.34 -3.78
CA GLY A 59 -30.12 -23.55 -3.80
C GLY A 59 -30.67 -23.88 -2.41
N ALA A 60 -31.78 -23.24 -2.04
CA ALA A 60 -32.40 -23.43 -0.73
C ALA A 60 -33.22 -24.73 -0.62
N GLY A 61 -33.66 -25.28 -1.76
CA GLY A 61 -34.43 -26.51 -1.83
C GLY A 61 -35.83 -26.39 -1.21
N LEU A 62 -36.37 -27.53 -0.78
CA LEU A 62 -37.58 -27.67 0.03
C LEU A 62 -37.35 -27.31 1.51
N GLY A 63 -36.09 -27.09 1.91
CA GLY A 63 -35.70 -26.60 3.24
C GLY A 63 -35.52 -27.68 4.31
N ALA A 64 -35.68 -28.97 3.99
CA ALA A 64 -35.46 -30.04 4.95
C ALA A 64 -33.98 -30.20 5.30
N GLY A 65 -33.09 -30.08 4.31
CA GLY A 65 -31.65 -30.11 4.53
C GLY A 65 -31.14 -28.93 5.36
N LEU A 66 -31.66 -27.73 5.08
CA LEU A 66 -31.33 -26.52 5.85
C LEU A 66 -31.79 -26.62 7.30
N ALA A 67 -33.02 -27.11 7.54
CA ALA A 67 -33.53 -27.34 8.88
C ALA A 67 -32.65 -28.32 9.68
N ASP A 68 -32.32 -29.48 9.10
CA ASP A 68 -31.48 -30.49 9.75
C ASP A 68 -30.08 -29.95 10.10
N LEU A 69 -29.48 -29.17 9.20
CA LEU A 69 -28.17 -28.60 9.47
C LEU A 69 -28.22 -27.56 10.61
N LEU A 70 -29.24 -26.69 10.61
CA LEU A 70 -29.44 -25.68 11.65
C LEU A 70 -29.76 -26.28 13.02
N ASP A 71 -30.34 -27.47 13.08
CA ASP A 71 -30.54 -28.22 14.34
C ASP A 71 -29.22 -28.78 14.89
N ARG A 72 -28.24 -29.05 14.01
CA ARG A 72 -26.92 -29.62 14.37
C ARG A 72 -25.80 -28.60 14.54
N THR A 73 -26.02 -27.33 14.19
CA THR A 73 -24.99 -26.28 14.28
C THR A 73 -25.49 -24.99 14.93
N SER A 74 -24.66 -24.42 15.80
CA SER A 74 -24.80 -23.04 16.27
C SER A 74 -24.02 -22.04 15.39
N GLY A 75 -23.29 -22.54 14.39
CA GLY A 75 -22.42 -21.77 13.51
C GLY A 75 -23.16 -21.08 12.36
N PRO A 76 -22.44 -20.24 11.60
CA PRO A 76 -23.01 -19.49 10.48
C PRO A 76 -23.15 -20.40 9.23
N VAL A 77 -24.23 -20.20 8.47
CA VAL A 77 -24.57 -20.96 7.25
C VAL A 77 -24.87 -19.97 6.12
N ALA A 78 -24.32 -20.18 4.93
CA ALA A 78 -24.68 -19.39 3.76
C ALA A 78 -25.68 -20.12 2.88
N VAL A 79 -26.63 -19.38 2.30
CA VAL A 79 -27.58 -19.90 1.31
C VAL A 79 -27.55 -18.99 0.09
N ILE A 80 -27.16 -19.55 -1.05
CA ILE A 80 -27.20 -18.89 -2.34
C ILE A 80 -28.42 -19.40 -3.10
N ASP A 81 -29.40 -18.54 -3.30
CA ASP A 81 -30.59 -18.87 -4.07
C ASP A 81 -31.09 -17.62 -4.80
N ALA A 82 -30.93 -17.62 -6.13
CA ALA A 82 -31.38 -16.57 -7.03
C ALA A 82 -32.74 -16.90 -7.68
N GLU A 83 -33.42 -17.97 -7.24
CA GLU A 83 -34.68 -18.45 -7.79
C GLU A 83 -35.88 -17.97 -6.96
N GLU A 84 -36.17 -16.67 -7.03
CA GLU A 84 -37.29 -16.05 -6.29
C GLU A 84 -38.63 -16.81 -6.43
N PRO A 85 -39.06 -17.27 -7.62
CA PRO A 85 -40.32 -18.01 -7.76
C PRO A 85 -40.34 -19.32 -6.96
N ILE A 86 -39.21 -20.02 -6.87
CA ILE A 86 -39.08 -21.26 -6.11
C ILE A 86 -39.04 -20.97 -4.62
N GLY A 87 -38.32 -19.93 -4.20
CA GLY A 87 -38.29 -19.47 -2.81
C GLY A 87 -39.68 -19.07 -2.31
N ALA A 88 -40.50 -18.42 -3.15
CA ALA A 88 -41.86 -18.04 -2.83
C ALA A 88 -42.78 -19.26 -2.63
N LEU A 89 -42.63 -20.31 -3.45
CA LEU A 89 -43.45 -21.53 -3.37
C LEU A 89 -43.07 -22.42 -2.17
N THR A 90 -41.77 -22.54 -1.88
CA THR A 90 -41.27 -23.38 -0.79
C THR A 90 -41.40 -22.70 0.56
N GLY A 91 -41.47 -21.36 0.60
CA GLY A 91 -41.52 -20.56 1.82
C GLY A 91 -40.21 -20.57 2.62
N VAL A 92 -39.15 -21.18 2.10
CA VAL A 92 -37.88 -21.38 2.78
C VAL A 92 -37.20 -20.04 3.13
N PRO A 93 -37.02 -19.08 2.20
CA PRO A 93 -36.44 -17.78 2.54
C PRO A 93 -37.26 -17.01 3.58
N GLY A 94 -38.58 -17.15 3.56
CA GLY A 94 -39.46 -16.51 4.54
C GLY A 94 -39.33 -17.12 5.94
N LYS A 95 -39.24 -18.45 6.03
CA LYS A 95 -39.16 -19.18 7.31
C LYS A 95 -37.91 -18.83 8.12
N TRP A 96 -36.77 -18.60 7.47
CA TRP A 96 -35.50 -18.28 8.13
C TRP A 96 -34.92 -16.92 7.74
N ARG A 97 -35.77 -15.96 7.35
CA ARG A 97 -35.35 -14.60 6.99
C ARG A 97 -34.59 -13.92 8.12
N ASP A 98 -35.07 -14.10 9.35
CA ASP A 98 -34.59 -13.40 10.54
C ASP A 98 -33.64 -14.25 11.41
N ASP A 99 -33.24 -15.44 10.95
CA ASP A 99 -32.26 -16.25 11.67
C ASP A 99 -30.86 -15.65 11.49
N PRO A 100 -30.21 -15.17 12.56
CA PRO A 100 -28.93 -14.46 12.46
C PRO A 100 -27.77 -15.36 12.03
N ARG A 101 -27.95 -16.68 12.02
CA ARG A 101 -26.95 -17.63 11.53
C ARG A 101 -26.89 -17.67 10.01
N ILE A 102 -27.94 -17.25 9.31
CA ILE A 102 -28.04 -17.43 7.86
C ILE A 102 -27.58 -16.20 7.11
N PHE A 103 -26.66 -16.40 6.19
CA PHE A 103 -26.23 -15.40 5.22
C PHE A 103 -26.84 -15.68 3.84
N TRP A 104 -27.86 -14.90 3.50
CA TRP A 104 -28.57 -15.00 2.23
C TRP A 104 -27.87 -14.22 1.10
N ILE A 105 -27.75 -14.88 -0.06
CA ILE A 105 -27.22 -14.31 -1.29
C ILE A 105 -28.21 -14.64 -2.41
N ALA A 106 -28.81 -13.61 -3.00
CA ALA A 106 -29.77 -13.74 -4.10
C ALA A 106 -29.22 -13.15 -5.42
N GLU A 107 -27.91 -13.18 -5.57
CA GLU A 107 -27.21 -12.66 -6.75
C GLU A 107 -27.23 -13.69 -7.88
N ASP A 108 -27.50 -13.24 -9.10
CA ASP A 108 -27.51 -14.07 -10.31
C ASP A 108 -26.13 -14.18 -10.98
N ASP A 109 -25.21 -13.27 -10.67
CA ASP A 109 -23.82 -13.30 -11.11
C ASP A 109 -22.92 -14.13 -10.15
N PRO A 110 -22.21 -15.16 -10.66
CA PRO A 110 -21.36 -16.01 -9.82
C PRO A 110 -20.16 -15.28 -9.22
N GLY A 111 -19.61 -14.27 -9.90
CA GLY A 111 -18.50 -13.45 -9.39
C GLY A 111 -18.91 -12.56 -8.22
N VAL A 112 -20.08 -11.92 -8.30
CA VAL A 112 -20.67 -11.13 -7.22
C VAL A 112 -21.02 -12.03 -6.02
N ALA A 113 -21.66 -13.18 -6.27
CA ALA A 113 -21.97 -14.16 -5.23
C ALA A 113 -20.70 -14.65 -4.50
N LEU A 114 -19.65 -15.01 -5.25
CA LEU A 114 -18.37 -15.45 -4.69
C LEU A 114 -17.67 -14.34 -3.90
N SER A 115 -17.72 -13.09 -4.38
CA SER A 115 -17.14 -11.94 -3.68
C SER A 115 -17.85 -11.66 -2.35
N ARG A 116 -19.18 -11.83 -2.30
CA ARG A 116 -19.97 -11.75 -1.06
C ARG A 116 -19.65 -12.89 -0.11
N LEU A 117 -19.56 -14.13 -0.61
CA LEU A 117 -19.15 -15.30 0.17
C LEU A 117 -17.75 -15.14 0.76
N THR A 118 -16.79 -14.64 -0.02
CA THR A 118 -15.40 -14.45 0.43
C THR A 118 -15.32 -13.44 1.57
N ARG A 119 -16.02 -12.31 1.46
CA ARG A 119 -16.12 -11.34 2.57
C ARG A 119 -16.77 -11.93 3.81
N TRP A 120 -17.81 -12.73 3.64
CA TRP A 120 -18.45 -13.45 4.75
C TRP A 120 -17.50 -14.47 5.38
N GLN A 121 -16.78 -15.25 4.59
CA GLN A 121 -15.77 -16.20 5.06
C GLN A 121 -14.69 -15.51 5.91
N LEU A 122 -14.16 -14.38 5.46
CA LEU A 122 -13.17 -13.61 6.21
C LEU A 122 -13.69 -13.15 7.57
N ARG A 123 -14.95 -12.70 7.66
CA ARG A 123 -15.59 -12.33 8.94
C ARG A 123 -15.76 -13.51 9.91
N HIS A 124 -15.82 -14.74 9.38
CA HIS A 124 -15.97 -15.97 10.17
C HIS A 124 -14.66 -16.76 10.28
N GLY A 125 -13.53 -16.04 10.45
CA GLY A 125 -12.24 -16.65 10.72
C GLY A 125 -11.62 -17.38 9.53
N GLY A 126 -12.16 -17.20 8.32
CA GLY A 126 -11.60 -17.74 7.10
C GLY A 126 -11.91 -19.22 6.85
N LEU A 127 -12.73 -19.88 7.67
CA LEU A 127 -12.95 -21.33 7.62
C LEU A 127 -13.29 -21.84 6.20
N PRO A 128 -12.84 -23.04 5.81
CA PRO A 128 -13.11 -23.58 4.47
C PRO A 128 -14.61 -23.72 4.22
N PHE A 129 -15.05 -23.44 2.98
CA PHE A 129 -16.45 -23.64 2.60
C PHE A 129 -16.77 -25.14 2.53
N ALA A 130 -17.96 -25.55 2.95
CA ALA A 130 -18.51 -26.88 2.73
C ALA A 130 -19.74 -26.75 1.82
N PRO A 131 -19.56 -26.78 0.48
CA PRO A 131 -20.64 -26.57 -0.46
C PRO A 131 -21.61 -27.75 -0.45
N ILE A 132 -22.90 -27.45 -0.34
CA ILE A 132 -24.02 -28.38 -0.37
C ILE A 132 -24.71 -28.18 -1.71
N ARG A 133 -24.34 -29.03 -2.67
CA ARG A 133 -24.82 -28.93 -4.04
C ARG A 133 -26.21 -29.56 -4.17
N ASP A 134 -27.18 -28.78 -4.64
CA ASP A 134 -28.44 -29.34 -5.13
C ASP A 134 -28.36 -29.62 -6.64
N PRO A 135 -28.48 -30.90 -7.08
CA PRO A 135 -28.48 -31.27 -8.51
C PRO A 135 -29.58 -30.61 -9.34
N PHE A 136 -30.72 -30.26 -8.73
CA PHE A 136 -31.79 -29.56 -9.42
C PHE A 136 -31.35 -28.15 -9.81
N TYR A 137 -30.84 -27.36 -8.86
CA TYR A 137 -30.33 -26.00 -9.12
C TYR A 137 -29.14 -26.02 -10.09
N ALA A 138 -28.23 -26.99 -9.95
CA ALA A 138 -27.09 -27.17 -10.86
C ALA A 138 -27.48 -27.55 -12.31
N ARG A 139 -28.72 -28.00 -12.54
CA ARG A 139 -29.31 -28.19 -13.88
C ARG A 139 -30.14 -27.00 -14.33
N LEU A 140 -30.82 -26.34 -13.39
CA LEU A 140 -31.67 -25.17 -13.65
C LEU A 140 -30.85 -23.99 -14.18
N ARG A 141 -29.76 -23.64 -13.50
CA ARG A 141 -28.84 -22.58 -13.92
C ARG A 141 -27.38 -23.01 -13.74
N PRO A 142 -26.82 -23.79 -14.69
CA PRO A 142 -25.46 -24.29 -14.60
C PRO A 142 -24.41 -23.18 -14.44
N GLY A 143 -24.56 -22.06 -15.16
CA GLY A 143 -23.64 -20.92 -15.10
C GLY A 143 -23.58 -20.20 -13.76
N LEU A 144 -24.53 -20.47 -12.84
CA LEU A 144 -24.46 -19.98 -11.47
C LEU A 144 -24.08 -21.11 -10.51
N TYR A 145 -24.96 -22.10 -10.36
CA TYR A 145 -24.83 -23.09 -9.28
C TYR A 145 -23.76 -24.14 -9.53
N ARG A 146 -23.51 -24.55 -10.78
CA ARG A 146 -22.44 -25.52 -11.07
C ARG A 146 -21.08 -24.84 -10.98
N GLU A 147 -20.97 -23.65 -11.56
CA GLU A 147 -19.74 -22.86 -11.50
C GLU A 147 -19.34 -22.54 -10.05
N LEU A 148 -20.29 -22.10 -9.21
CA LEU A 148 -20.03 -21.88 -7.79
C LEU A 148 -19.63 -23.18 -7.07
N ALA A 149 -20.30 -24.30 -7.31
CA ALA A 149 -19.94 -25.58 -6.71
C ALA A 149 -18.49 -25.96 -7.06
N ASP A 150 -18.13 -25.91 -8.34
CA ASP A 150 -16.80 -26.27 -8.82
C ASP A 150 -15.72 -25.35 -8.21
N ARG A 151 -15.96 -24.03 -8.13
CA ARG A 151 -15.05 -23.07 -7.49
C ARG A 151 -14.89 -23.31 -5.99
N LEU A 152 -15.98 -23.59 -5.27
CA LEU A 152 -15.96 -23.84 -3.82
C LEU A 152 -15.29 -25.19 -3.49
N GLU A 153 -15.51 -26.22 -4.29
CA GLU A 153 -14.87 -27.54 -4.12
C GLU A 153 -13.35 -27.49 -4.42
N MET A 154 -12.90 -26.67 -5.37
CA MET A 154 -11.47 -26.45 -5.59
C MET A 154 -10.79 -25.78 -4.38
N SER A 155 -11.50 -24.88 -3.70
CA SER A 155 -11.04 -24.23 -2.46
C SER A 155 -10.87 -25.22 -1.29
N LEU A 156 -11.69 -26.28 -1.25
CA LEU A 156 -11.61 -27.36 -0.26
C LEU A 156 -10.49 -28.37 -0.49
N LYS A 157 -10.20 -28.71 -1.76
CA LYS A 157 -9.28 -29.81 -2.12
C LYS A 157 -7.81 -29.49 -1.89
N PHE A 158 -7.46 -28.24 -1.62
CA PHE A 158 -6.12 -27.89 -1.21
C PHE A 158 -6.11 -27.57 0.28
N ASP A 159 -5.37 -28.39 1.03
CA ASP A 159 -4.75 -28.09 2.32
C ASP A 159 -3.77 -26.89 2.21
N PHE A 160 -4.21 -25.83 1.53
CA PHE A 160 -3.42 -24.69 1.12
C PHE A 160 -2.91 -23.96 2.35
N TRP A 161 -3.81 -23.68 3.29
CA TRP A 161 -3.48 -22.90 4.47
C TRP A 161 -2.44 -23.59 5.34
N ASN A 162 -2.52 -24.91 5.51
CA ASN A 162 -1.48 -25.64 6.24
C ASN A 162 -0.19 -25.78 5.43
N ARG A 163 -0.25 -25.89 4.09
CA ARG A 163 0.96 -25.95 3.23
C ARG A 163 1.68 -24.61 3.10
N ALA A 164 0.93 -23.51 3.19
CA ALA A 164 1.41 -22.13 3.18
C ALA A 164 1.92 -21.67 4.55
N ARG A 165 1.49 -22.33 5.64
CA ARG A 165 2.10 -22.18 6.96
C ARG A 165 3.36 -23.04 7.07
N TYR A 166 4.46 -22.40 7.39
CA TYR A 166 5.74 -23.06 7.62
C TYR A 166 6.67 -22.17 8.42
N PRO A 167 7.62 -22.75 9.18
CA PRO A 167 8.62 -21.97 9.89
C PRO A 167 9.42 -21.11 8.92
N LYS A 168 9.58 -19.83 9.24
CA LYS A 168 10.37 -18.87 8.46
C LYS A 168 11.83 -18.91 8.90
N PHE A 169 12.73 -18.42 8.05
CA PHE A 169 14.16 -18.31 8.30
C PHE A 169 14.88 -19.65 8.61
N ARG A 170 14.43 -20.77 8.02
CA ARG A 170 15.03 -22.10 8.21
C ARG A 170 16.46 -22.23 7.66
N SER A 171 16.86 -21.33 6.76
CA SER A 171 18.17 -21.30 6.13
C SER A 171 18.96 -20.06 6.54
N LYS A 172 20.29 -20.13 6.47
CA LYS A 172 21.15 -18.95 6.61
C LYS A 172 20.86 -17.92 5.52
N VAL A 173 20.59 -18.38 4.29
CA VAL A 173 20.23 -17.51 3.16
C VAL A 173 18.74 -17.20 3.25
N PRO A 174 18.36 -15.92 3.43
CA PRO A 174 16.95 -15.53 3.49
C PRO A 174 16.30 -15.67 2.10
N ARG A 175 15.01 -16.00 2.10
CA ARG A 175 14.14 -16.01 0.92
C ARG A 175 13.22 -14.80 0.98
N VAL A 176 13.39 -13.84 0.09
CA VAL A 176 12.66 -12.56 0.12
C VAL A 176 11.78 -12.44 -1.11
N MET A 177 10.47 -12.35 -0.90
CA MET A 177 9.53 -12.06 -1.99
C MET A 177 9.34 -10.54 -2.09
N LEU A 178 9.75 -9.95 -3.19
CA LEU A 178 9.61 -8.52 -3.47
C LEU A 178 8.24 -8.26 -4.10
N LEU A 179 7.54 -7.25 -3.60
CA LEU A 179 6.21 -6.87 -4.06
C LEU A 179 6.18 -5.40 -4.49
N THR A 180 5.65 -5.11 -5.67
CA THR A 180 5.57 -3.72 -6.19
C THR A 180 4.44 -3.50 -7.18
N SER A 181 3.99 -2.25 -7.34
CA SER A 181 3.14 -1.78 -8.44
C SER A 181 3.92 -0.89 -9.44
N SER A 182 5.19 -1.23 -9.70
CA SER A 182 6.14 -0.52 -10.60
C SER A 182 6.83 0.69 -9.96
N TYR A 183 7.30 0.56 -8.72
CA TYR A 183 8.07 1.62 -8.06
C TYR A 183 9.55 1.61 -8.45
N PHE A 184 10.12 2.78 -8.73
CA PHE A 184 11.43 2.92 -9.35
C PHE A 184 12.61 2.41 -8.49
N LEU A 185 12.48 2.38 -7.15
CA LEU A 185 13.54 1.90 -6.24
C LEU A 185 13.59 0.37 -6.08
N MET A 186 12.69 -0.39 -6.72
CA MET A 186 12.69 -1.85 -6.60
C MET A 186 13.95 -2.47 -7.21
N GLY A 187 14.47 -1.85 -8.27
CA GLY A 187 15.69 -2.30 -8.94
C GLY A 187 16.96 -2.23 -8.07
N GLU A 188 17.00 -1.37 -7.06
CA GLU A 188 18.08 -1.31 -6.06
C GLU A 188 17.97 -2.46 -5.07
N LEU A 189 16.76 -2.80 -4.63
CA LEU A 189 16.54 -3.94 -3.74
C LEU A 189 16.90 -5.24 -4.42
N GLU A 190 16.46 -5.44 -5.67
CA GLU A 190 16.80 -6.63 -6.47
C GLU A 190 18.32 -6.76 -6.66
N ALA A 191 18.98 -5.67 -7.04
CA ALA A 191 20.43 -5.66 -7.25
C ALA A 191 21.19 -5.93 -5.94
N ALA A 192 20.77 -5.32 -4.83
CA ALA A 192 21.37 -5.54 -3.52
C ALA A 192 21.13 -6.96 -3.00
N CYS A 193 19.92 -7.51 -3.13
CA CYS A 193 19.64 -8.92 -2.81
C CYS A 193 20.53 -9.87 -3.61
N THR A 194 20.71 -9.61 -4.91
CA THR A 194 21.59 -10.40 -5.78
C THR A 194 23.04 -10.36 -5.27
N ARG A 195 23.58 -9.17 -4.95
CA ARG A 195 24.94 -9.01 -4.40
C ARG A 195 25.11 -9.70 -3.05
N LEU A 196 24.06 -9.72 -2.23
CA LEU A 196 24.03 -10.38 -0.93
C LEU A 196 23.84 -11.91 -1.00
N GLY A 197 23.56 -12.44 -2.20
CA GLY A 197 23.27 -13.86 -2.40
C GLY A 197 21.94 -14.29 -1.77
N TYR A 198 20.99 -13.37 -1.62
CA TYR A 198 19.66 -13.68 -1.12
C TYR A 198 18.84 -14.37 -2.21
N ALA A 199 18.02 -15.35 -1.82
CA ALA A 199 17.06 -15.90 -2.76
C ALA A 199 15.91 -14.90 -2.88
N THR A 200 15.58 -14.48 -4.11
CA THR A 200 14.52 -13.50 -4.36
C THR A 200 13.54 -13.98 -5.41
N SER A 201 12.29 -13.56 -5.23
CA SER A 201 11.25 -13.57 -6.26
C SER A 201 10.65 -12.17 -6.34
N LEU A 202 10.26 -11.72 -7.53
CA LEU A 202 9.60 -10.43 -7.74
C LEU A 202 8.19 -10.69 -8.26
N VAL A 203 7.21 -10.11 -7.56
CA VAL A 203 5.82 -10.04 -8.05
C VAL A 203 5.46 -8.58 -8.28
N GLN A 204 5.16 -8.28 -9.54
CA GLN A 204 4.74 -6.96 -10.00
C GLN A 204 3.24 -6.95 -10.25
N LEU A 205 2.56 -5.96 -9.68
CA LEU A 205 1.11 -5.82 -9.77
C LEU A 205 0.73 -4.82 -10.85
N PRO A 206 -0.35 -5.08 -11.61
CA PRO A 206 -0.97 -4.07 -12.45
C PRO A 206 -1.37 -2.89 -11.58
N SER A 207 -1.14 -1.67 -12.07
CA SER A 207 -1.29 -0.44 -11.28
C SER A 207 -2.73 -0.10 -10.86
N GLN A 208 -3.74 -0.91 -11.22
CA GLN A 208 -5.16 -0.62 -10.95
C GLN A 208 -6.03 -1.82 -10.52
N GLU A 209 -5.49 -3.04 -10.34
CA GLU A 209 -6.29 -4.24 -10.07
C GLU A 209 -5.77 -5.05 -8.87
N VAL A 210 -5.50 -4.38 -7.75
CA VAL A 210 -5.24 -5.11 -6.50
C VAL A 210 -6.58 -5.63 -5.98
N GLY A 211 -6.70 -6.94 -5.80
CA GLY A 211 -7.93 -7.60 -5.32
C GLY A 211 -8.71 -8.41 -6.37
N SER A 212 -8.24 -8.51 -7.62
CA SER A 212 -8.82 -9.47 -8.57
C SER A 212 -8.50 -10.92 -8.15
N GLN A 213 -9.36 -11.86 -8.52
CA GLN A 213 -9.16 -13.28 -8.19
C GLN A 213 -7.83 -13.80 -8.76
N GLU A 214 -7.49 -13.39 -9.99
CA GLU A 214 -6.26 -13.75 -10.69
C GLU A 214 -5.01 -13.21 -9.97
N PHE A 215 -5.09 -12.02 -9.38
CA PHE A 215 -4.02 -11.44 -8.56
C PHE A 215 -3.76 -12.27 -7.30
N VAL A 216 -4.82 -12.63 -6.56
CA VAL A 216 -4.69 -13.44 -5.36
C VAL A 216 -4.11 -14.82 -5.71
N GLU A 217 -4.59 -15.45 -6.79
CA GLU A 217 -4.08 -16.74 -7.26
C GLU A 217 -2.58 -16.68 -7.61
N SER A 218 -2.14 -15.62 -8.30
CA SER A 218 -0.72 -15.37 -8.63
C SER A 218 0.16 -15.29 -7.38
N ILE A 219 -0.22 -14.47 -6.40
CA ILE A 219 0.52 -14.32 -5.14
C ILE A 219 0.59 -15.65 -4.38
N LEU A 220 -0.52 -16.38 -4.31
CA LEU A 220 -0.59 -17.65 -3.61
C LEU A 220 0.26 -18.73 -4.29
N ALA A 221 0.22 -18.80 -5.63
CA ALA A 221 1.05 -19.72 -6.40
C ALA A 221 2.54 -19.45 -6.17
N GLU A 222 2.94 -18.17 -6.16
CA GLU A 222 4.32 -17.78 -5.88
C GLU A 222 4.73 -18.12 -4.45
N ILE A 223 3.88 -17.87 -3.45
CA ILE A 223 4.18 -18.22 -2.05
C ILE A 223 4.37 -19.74 -1.88
N LEU A 224 3.56 -20.56 -2.55
CA LEU A 224 3.70 -22.02 -2.49
C LEU A 224 4.96 -22.53 -3.18
N SER A 225 5.29 -21.96 -4.34
CA SER A 225 6.46 -22.33 -5.15
C SER A 225 7.76 -21.85 -4.50
N PHE A 226 7.83 -20.56 -4.21
CA PHE A 226 9.02 -19.89 -3.71
C PHE A 226 9.19 -20.01 -2.20
N ARG A 227 8.13 -20.21 -1.41
CA ARG A 227 8.20 -20.34 0.05
C ARG A 227 9.07 -19.26 0.73
N PRO A 228 8.71 -17.97 0.62
CA PRO A 228 9.48 -16.87 1.19
C PRO A 228 9.55 -16.90 2.73
N ASP A 229 10.64 -16.38 3.29
CA ASP A 229 10.75 -16.09 4.72
C ASP A 229 9.90 -14.88 5.10
N PHE A 230 9.80 -13.89 4.20
CA PHE A 230 8.95 -12.71 4.33
C PHE A 230 8.73 -12.03 2.96
N VAL A 231 7.70 -11.19 2.89
CA VAL A 231 7.41 -10.29 1.77
C VAL A 231 8.00 -8.92 2.05
N LEU A 232 8.61 -8.27 1.08
CA LEU A 232 9.17 -6.91 1.18
C LEU A 232 8.53 -5.99 0.14
N THR A 233 8.05 -4.84 0.60
CA THR A 233 7.53 -3.75 -0.25
C THR A 233 8.14 -2.41 0.16
N ILE A 234 8.24 -1.49 -0.80
CA ILE A 234 8.59 -0.09 -0.57
C ILE A 234 7.31 0.74 -0.51
N ASN A 235 7.20 1.63 0.48
CA ASN A 235 6.08 2.56 0.61
C ASN A 235 4.71 1.86 0.61
N HIS A 236 4.64 0.62 1.12
CA HIS A 236 3.44 -0.20 1.12
C HIS A 236 2.81 -0.43 -0.28
N LEU A 237 3.58 -0.20 -1.36
CA LEU A 237 3.09 -0.29 -2.72
C LEU A 237 2.88 -1.75 -3.12
N GLY A 238 1.74 -2.02 -3.74
CA GLY A 238 1.30 -3.36 -4.07
C GLY A 238 0.54 -4.08 -2.95
N VAL A 239 0.29 -3.41 -1.82
CA VAL A 239 -0.72 -3.84 -0.85
C VAL A 239 -2.04 -3.13 -1.19
N ASP A 240 -3.16 -3.85 -1.08
CA ASP A 240 -4.51 -3.31 -1.31
C ASP A 240 -5.01 -2.47 -0.13
N LYS A 241 -5.87 -1.50 -0.44
CA LYS A 241 -6.42 -0.55 0.53
C LYS A 241 -7.34 -1.24 1.55
N GLU A 242 -8.01 -2.29 1.10
CA GLU A 242 -8.99 -3.08 1.83
C GLU A 242 -8.34 -4.03 2.86
N GLY A 243 -7.01 -4.15 2.86
CA GLY A 243 -6.25 -4.99 3.80
C GLY A 243 -6.34 -6.50 3.53
N ILE A 244 -6.87 -6.91 2.38
CA ILE A 244 -7.06 -8.30 1.93
C ILE A 244 -5.71 -9.03 1.89
N LEU A 245 -4.69 -8.46 1.24
CA LEU A 245 -3.37 -9.07 1.15
C LEU A 245 -2.74 -9.18 2.54
N THR A 246 -2.82 -8.13 3.36
CA THR A 246 -2.27 -8.15 4.72
C THR A 246 -2.94 -9.24 5.57
N ALA A 247 -4.26 -9.38 5.48
CA ALA A 247 -5.02 -10.44 6.15
C ALA A 247 -4.65 -11.83 5.62
N LEU A 248 -4.47 -11.97 4.30
CA LEU A 248 -4.05 -13.19 3.64
C LEU A 248 -2.68 -13.65 4.13
N LEU A 249 -1.69 -12.74 4.12
CA LEU A 249 -0.33 -12.99 4.61
C LEU A 249 -0.32 -13.36 6.10
N ALA A 250 -1.08 -12.63 6.93
CA ALA A 250 -1.23 -12.93 8.35
C ALA A 250 -1.79 -14.33 8.60
N ARG A 251 -2.78 -14.76 7.81
CA ARG A 251 -3.36 -16.10 7.90
C ARG A 251 -2.36 -17.21 7.54
N MET A 252 -1.43 -16.93 6.63
CA MET A 252 -0.34 -17.84 6.25
C MET A 252 0.87 -17.75 7.18
N GLU A 253 0.81 -16.90 8.23
CA GLU A 253 1.95 -16.63 9.11
C GLU A 253 3.19 -16.21 8.29
N LEU A 254 2.94 -15.40 7.25
CA LEU A 254 3.96 -14.90 6.34
C LEU A 254 4.17 -13.41 6.63
N PRO A 255 5.34 -13.01 7.17
CA PRO A 255 5.60 -11.62 7.52
C PRO A 255 5.65 -10.70 6.31
N LEU A 256 5.15 -9.47 6.49
CA LEU A 256 5.29 -8.34 5.57
C LEU A 256 6.24 -7.30 6.18
N ALA A 257 7.35 -7.03 5.50
CA ALA A 257 8.21 -5.88 5.74
C ALA A 257 7.80 -4.75 4.79
N SER A 258 7.46 -3.58 5.34
CA SER A 258 7.19 -2.39 4.54
C SER A 258 8.21 -1.30 4.85
N TRP A 259 9.10 -1.02 3.90
CA TRP A 259 10.12 0.03 4.05
C TRP A 259 9.66 1.33 3.38
N PHE A 260 9.36 2.33 4.20
CA PHE A 260 9.00 3.66 3.76
C PHE A 260 10.25 4.48 3.45
N VAL A 261 10.23 5.08 2.26
CA VAL A 261 11.17 6.09 1.78
C VAL A 261 10.48 7.45 1.56
N ASP A 262 9.17 7.49 1.75
CA ASP A 262 8.31 8.67 1.79
C ASP A 262 7.57 8.75 3.14
N ASN A 263 6.76 9.79 3.36
CA ASN A 263 6.01 9.93 4.62
C ASN A 263 4.88 8.86 4.68
N PRO A 264 4.92 7.93 5.64
CA PRO A 264 3.95 6.85 5.75
C PRO A 264 2.52 7.36 6.01
N HIS A 265 2.33 8.50 6.65
CA HIS A 265 1.00 9.06 6.89
C HIS A 265 0.30 9.53 5.62
N LEU A 266 1.04 9.89 4.57
CA LEU A 266 0.48 10.21 3.26
C LEU A 266 0.22 8.97 2.39
N ILE A 267 0.50 7.77 2.92
CA ILE A 267 0.38 6.52 2.20
C ILE A 267 -0.61 5.60 2.91
N LEU A 268 -0.41 5.36 4.20
CA LEU A 268 -1.19 4.41 4.98
C LEU A 268 -2.63 4.87 5.25
N TYR A 269 -2.95 6.14 4.99
CA TYR A 269 -4.28 6.69 5.27
C TYR A 269 -5.41 6.06 4.44
N VAL A 270 -5.10 5.56 3.24
CA VAL A 270 -6.09 4.92 2.36
C VAL A 270 -6.39 3.49 2.79
N TYR A 271 -5.71 2.99 3.82
CA TYR A 271 -5.76 1.60 4.22
C TYR A 271 -6.52 1.42 5.52
N GLU A 272 -7.39 0.40 5.57
CA GLU A 272 -8.12 0.02 6.77
C GLU A 272 -7.51 -1.24 7.40
N ASN A 273 -7.58 -1.37 8.74
CA ASN A 273 -7.21 -2.59 9.48
C ASN A 273 -5.81 -3.17 9.21
N LEU A 274 -4.80 -2.33 8.95
CA LEU A 274 -3.44 -2.79 8.65
C LEU A 274 -2.63 -3.30 9.86
N ALA A 275 -3.05 -2.95 11.07
CA ALA A 275 -2.34 -3.35 12.28
C ALA A 275 -2.43 -4.87 12.45
N SER A 276 -1.31 -5.53 12.17
CA SER A 276 -1.16 -6.98 12.27
C SER A 276 0.21 -7.29 12.84
N ASP A 277 0.29 -8.30 13.71
CA ASP A 277 1.57 -8.80 14.22
C ASP A 277 2.47 -9.37 13.10
N TRP A 278 1.89 -9.65 11.94
CA TRP A 278 2.62 -10.08 10.75
C TRP A 278 3.11 -8.92 9.88
N VAL A 279 2.92 -7.67 10.29
CA VAL A 279 3.42 -6.48 9.60
C VAL A 279 4.52 -5.81 10.43
N THR A 280 5.66 -5.57 9.80
CA THR A 280 6.77 -4.78 10.37
C THR A 280 7.05 -3.59 9.47
N LEU A 281 6.96 -2.39 10.03
CA LEU A 281 7.24 -1.15 9.32
C LEU A 281 8.67 -0.70 9.57
N PHE A 282 9.34 -0.28 8.50
CA PHE A 282 10.63 0.38 8.53
C PHE A 282 10.45 1.80 8.02
N THR A 283 10.69 2.81 8.86
CA THR A 283 10.54 4.21 8.48
C THR A 283 11.89 4.90 8.42
N TRP A 284 12.10 5.71 7.39
CA TRP A 284 13.33 6.46 7.17
C TRP A 284 13.44 7.74 8.02
N ASP A 285 12.35 8.12 8.69
CA ASP A 285 12.26 9.29 9.55
C ASP A 285 11.77 8.86 10.95
N VAL A 286 12.62 9.08 11.95
CA VAL A 286 12.38 8.72 13.38
C VAL A 286 11.10 9.37 13.90
N ASP A 287 10.73 10.54 13.38
CA ASP A 287 9.58 11.31 13.83
C ASP A 287 8.24 10.58 13.59
N ASN A 288 8.22 9.61 12.68
CA ASN A 288 7.03 8.82 12.38
C ASN A 288 6.82 7.63 13.33
N ILE A 289 7.80 7.28 14.18
CA ILE A 289 7.74 6.02 14.94
C ILE A 289 6.60 6.03 15.95
N GLU A 290 6.49 7.10 16.74
CA GLU A 290 5.47 7.21 17.79
C GLU A 290 4.06 7.30 17.21
N SER A 291 3.88 8.09 16.15
CA SER A 291 2.59 8.24 15.48
C SER A 291 2.15 6.94 14.81
N LEU A 292 3.05 6.18 14.17
CA LEU A 292 2.72 4.87 13.61
C LEU A 292 2.36 3.84 14.69
N LYS A 293 3.06 3.86 15.84
CA LYS A 293 2.69 3.01 16.98
C LYS A 293 1.30 3.39 17.54
N ALA A 294 1.00 4.67 17.61
CA ALA A 294 -0.33 5.15 18.02
C ALA A 294 -1.44 4.75 17.05
N GLN A 295 -1.11 4.49 15.77
CA GLN A 295 -2.03 3.91 14.77
C GLN A 295 -2.21 2.39 14.89
N GLY A 296 -1.56 1.74 15.87
CA GLY A 296 -1.73 0.31 16.16
C GLY A 296 -0.61 -0.59 15.62
N PHE A 297 0.40 -0.06 14.92
CA PHE A 297 1.54 -0.86 14.47
C PHE A 297 2.47 -1.19 15.65
N SER A 298 2.47 -2.45 16.10
CA SER A 298 3.30 -2.91 17.22
C SER A 298 4.80 -2.94 16.88
N ARG A 299 5.15 -3.08 15.59
CA ARG A 299 6.52 -3.29 15.09
C ARG A 299 6.94 -2.21 14.11
N VAL A 300 7.47 -1.11 14.63
CA VAL A 300 7.97 0.03 13.84
C VAL A 300 9.44 0.27 14.16
N HIS A 301 10.28 0.24 13.14
CA HIS A 301 11.73 0.37 13.25
C HIS A 301 12.25 1.52 12.40
N TYR A 302 13.29 2.19 12.89
CA TYR A 302 14.04 3.15 12.08
C TYR A 302 14.93 2.42 11.07
N LEU A 303 14.84 2.82 9.81
CA LEU A 303 15.75 2.38 8.74
C LEU A 303 15.94 3.52 7.73
N PRO A 304 17.05 4.27 7.82
CA PRO A 304 17.25 5.45 6.99
C PRO A 304 17.37 5.10 5.51
N LEU A 305 17.23 6.11 4.66
CA LEU A 305 17.52 6.01 3.24
C LEU A 305 18.95 5.49 2.98
N ALA A 306 19.18 5.06 1.74
CA ALA A 306 20.44 4.55 1.26
C ALA A 306 20.63 4.83 -0.23
N THR A 307 21.84 4.60 -0.71
CA THR A 307 22.18 4.73 -2.12
C THR A 307 22.77 3.44 -2.68
N ASP A 308 22.63 3.22 -3.99
CA ASP A 308 23.32 2.15 -4.70
C ASP A 308 24.61 2.72 -5.34
N PRO A 309 25.80 2.44 -4.79
CA PRO A 309 27.05 2.98 -5.29
C PRO A 309 27.44 2.43 -6.68
N HIS A 310 26.76 1.39 -7.18
CA HIS A 310 26.95 0.90 -8.55
C HIS A 310 26.12 1.72 -9.56
N ARG A 311 24.93 2.17 -9.16
CA ARG A 311 24.09 3.06 -9.99
C ARG A 311 24.59 4.51 -9.93
N PHE A 312 24.93 4.98 -8.74
CA PHE A 312 25.60 6.27 -8.51
C PHE A 312 27.12 6.10 -8.47
N ALA A 313 27.67 5.54 -9.54
CA ALA A 313 29.08 5.23 -9.64
C ALA A 313 29.96 6.48 -9.49
N HIS A 314 31.07 6.32 -8.76
CA HIS A 314 32.03 7.38 -8.52
C HIS A 314 32.79 7.78 -9.78
N ALA A 315 32.83 9.08 -10.09
CA ALA A 315 33.48 9.62 -11.28
C ALA A 315 34.54 10.70 -10.92
N PRO A 316 35.72 10.29 -10.42
CA PRO A 316 36.70 11.18 -9.77
C PRO A 316 37.32 12.25 -10.69
N ASN A 317 37.32 12.02 -12.00
CA ASN A 317 37.97 12.89 -12.98
C ASN A 317 36.99 13.75 -13.77
N THR A 318 35.76 13.91 -13.27
CA THR A 318 34.74 14.74 -13.92
C THR A 318 35.11 16.21 -13.74
N ALA A 319 35.41 16.91 -14.84
CA ALA A 319 35.62 18.35 -14.79
C ALA A 319 34.30 19.08 -14.45
N PRO A 320 34.29 20.04 -13.52
CA PRO A 320 33.08 20.80 -13.23
C PRO A 320 32.64 21.61 -14.45
N ALA A 321 31.37 21.46 -14.83
CA ALA A 321 30.74 22.22 -15.90
C ALA A 321 30.03 23.48 -15.38
N ARG A 322 29.85 23.59 -14.06
CA ARG A 322 29.12 24.68 -13.40
C ARG A 322 29.51 24.84 -11.94
N ASP A 323 29.38 26.07 -11.43
CA ASP A 323 29.74 26.41 -10.05
C ASP A 323 28.67 25.94 -9.06
N VAL A 324 27.42 26.35 -9.23
CA VAL A 324 26.33 26.05 -8.29
C VAL A 324 25.13 25.49 -9.06
N SER A 325 24.50 24.45 -8.52
CA SER A 325 23.22 23.99 -9.02
C SER A 325 22.24 23.63 -7.91
N PHE A 326 20.95 23.68 -8.24
CA PHE A 326 19.90 23.15 -7.39
C PHE A 326 18.97 22.27 -8.23
N VAL A 327 18.75 21.04 -7.79
CA VAL A 327 17.83 20.10 -8.44
C VAL A 327 16.58 19.96 -7.58
N GLY A 328 15.47 20.54 -8.00
CA GLY A 328 14.21 20.48 -7.25
C GLY A 328 13.04 21.19 -7.92
N ASN A 329 11.85 20.61 -7.73
CA ASN A 329 10.59 21.20 -8.18
C ASN A 329 10.25 22.45 -7.34
N SER A 330 9.79 23.53 -7.96
CA SER A 330 9.33 24.78 -7.34
C SER A 330 8.10 24.58 -6.45
N MET A 331 7.35 23.50 -6.66
CA MET A 331 6.04 23.19 -6.08
C MET A 331 4.90 24.12 -6.54
N LEU A 332 5.16 25.16 -7.33
CA LEU A 332 4.16 26.15 -7.75
C LEU A 332 2.99 25.49 -8.49
N TYR A 333 3.29 24.70 -9.52
CA TYR A 333 2.25 24.04 -10.30
C TYR A 333 1.54 22.93 -9.54
N LYS A 334 2.21 22.29 -8.58
CA LYS A 334 1.59 21.29 -7.70
C LYS A 334 0.58 21.92 -6.75
N VAL A 335 0.94 23.05 -6.12
CA VAL A 335 0.02 23.86 -5.30
C VAL A 335 -1.18 24.30 -6.14
N ARG A 336 -0.95 24.91 -7.30
CA ARG A 336 -2.03 25.36 -8.19
C ARG A 336 -2.91 24.21 -8.68
N ALA A 337 -2.33 23.06 -9.01
CA ALA A 337 -3.09 21.88 -9.41
C ALA A 337 -3.99 21.38 -8.28
N LYS A 338 -3.49 21.37 -7.03
CA LYS A 338 -4.26 20.95 -5.86
C LYS A 338 -5.46 21.89 -5.61
N LEU A 339 -5.26 23.20 -5.73
CA LEU A 339 -6.31 24.21 -5.63
C LEU A 339 -7.37 24.12 -6.73
N ARG A 340 -7.02 23.63 -7.93
CA ARG A 340 -7.99 23.41 -9.02
C ARG A 340 -8.80 22.13 -8.86
N HIS A 341 -8.25 21.13 -8.19
CA HIS A 341 -8.85 19.80 -8.09
C HIS A 341 -9.77 19.64 -6.88
N TYR A 342 -9.56 20.41 -5.82
CA TYR A 342 -10.34 20.35 -4.59
C TYR A 342 -11.00 21.69 -4.29
N ASP A 343 -12.27 21.64 -3.91
CA ASP A 343 -13.01 22.80 -3.43
C ASP A 343 -12.86 22.92 -1.91
N PHE A 344 -11.87 23.69 -1.47
CA PHE A 344 -11.64 23.92 -0.03
C PHE A 344 -12.46 25.12 0.45
N PRO A 345 -13.04 25.06 1.67
CA PRO A 345 -13.74 26.19 2.27
C PRO A 345 -12.90 27.48 2.24
N PRO A 346 -13.50 28.65 1.89
CA PRO A 346 -12.77 29.91 1.79
C PRO A 346 -11.97 30.28 3.04
N VAL A 347 -12.47 29.91 4.24
CA VAL A 347 -11.77 30.12 5.51
C VAL A 347 -10.40 29.43 5.54
N LEU A 348 -10.26 28.24 4.95
CA LEU A 348 -8.98 27.51 4.89
C LEU A 348 -8.01 28.11 3.87
N LEU A 349 -8.51 28.90 2.92
CA LEU A 349 -7.72 29.49 1.84
C LEU A 349 -7.43 30.98 2.03
N ALA A 350 -8.11 31.64 2.99
CA ALA A 350 -8.10 33.08 3.19
C ALA A 350 -6.68 33.69 3.24
N ASP A 351 -5.73 32.99 3.87
CA ASP A 351 -4.31 33.31 3.80
C ASP A 351 -3.44 32.05 3.66
N LEU A 352 -3.62 31.34 2.54
CA LEU A 352 -2.86 30.12 2.24
C LEU A 352 -1.34 30.30 2.36
N LYS A 353 -0.83 31.46 1.92
CA LYS A 353 0.60 31.75 1.93
C LYS A 353 1.11 31.92 3.35
N GLU A 354 0.40 32.66 4.20
CA GLU A 354 0.78 32.81 5.60
C GLU A 354 0.61 31.50 6.37
N LEU A 355 -0.45 30.73 6.11
CA LEU A 355 -0.63 29.41 6.73
C LEU A 355 0.51 28.45 6.38
N GLY A 356 0.95 28.44 5.12
CA GLY A 356 2.13 27.69 4.69
C GLY A 356 3.44 28.21 5.30
N ARG A 357 3.61 29.52 5.47
CA ARG A 357 4.78 30.11 6.15
C ARG A 357 4.80 29.74 7.63
N ALA A 358 3.66 29.81 8.30
CA ALA A 358 3.51 29.41 9.69
C ALA A 358 3.83 27.93 9.88
N PHE A 359 3.29 27.04 9.04
CA PHE A 359 3.63 25.62 9.08
C PHE A 359 5.11 25.38 8.78
N MET A 360 5.73 26.13 7.85
CA MET A 360 7.16 26.06 7.58
C MET A 360 8.01 26.32 8.83
N LEU A 361 7.64 27.33 9.64
CA LEU A 361 8.35 27.72 10.86
C LEU A 361 7.99 26.86 12.08
N SER A 362 6.85 26.19 12.03
CA SER A 362 6.39 25.28 13.10
C SER A 362 7.25 24.02 13.20
N GLY A 363 7.39 23.53 14.45
CA GLY A 363 7.97 22.23 14.79
C GLY A 363 6.99 21.06 14.66
N ALA A 364 5.71 21.31 14.35
CA ALA A 364 4.70 20.28 14.20
C ALA A 364 5.02 19.34 13.02
N LEU A 365 4.77 18.04 13.24
CA LEU A 365 5.11 16.97 12.29
C LEU A 365 4.04 16.73 11.22
N SER A 366 2.82 17.20 11.44
CA SER A 366 1.71 17.14 10.49
C SER A 366 0.95 18.45 10.47
N VAL A 367 0.22 18.69 9.38
CA VAL A 367 -0.59 19.90 9.25
C VAL A 367 -1.78 19.80 10.21
N ALA A 368 -2.41 18.63 10.35
CA ALA A 368 -3.47 18.44 11.34
C ALA A 368 -3.04 18.87 12.75
N ARG A 369 -1.87 18.39 13.22
CA ARG A 369 -1.33 18.75 14.54
C ARG A 369 -1.01 20.24 14.64
N PHE A 370 -0.41 20.82 13.60
CA PHE A 370 -0.15 22.25 13.52
C PHE A 370 -1.42 23.10 13.66
N LEU A 371 -2.51 22.70 12.99
CA LEU A 371 -3.79 23.41 13.10
C LEU A 371 -4.34 23.30 14.53
N GLU A 372 -4.27 22.11 15.13
CA GLU A 372 -4.77 21.87 16.50
C GLU A 372 -3.98 22.64 17.56
N GLU A 373 -2.65 22.65 17.46
CA GLU A 373 -1.77 23.25 18.48
C GLU A 373 -1.57 24.76 18.28
N GLU A 374 -1.47 25.23 17.04
CA GLU A 374 -1.01 26.59 16.75
C GLU A 374 -2.01 27.45 15.96
N ARG A 375 -3.01 26.85 15.30
CA ARG A 375 -3.99 27.59 14.49
C ARG A 375 -5.43 27.08 14.69
N PRO A 376 -5.96 27.10 15.93
CA PRO A 376 -7.23 26.47 16.28
C PRO A 376 -8.44 27.01 15.49
N MET A 377 -8.36 28.25 14.99
CA MET A 377 -9.39 28.86 14.14
C MET A 377 -9.69 28.10 12.84
N TYR A 378 -8.78 27.26 12.33
CA TYR A 378 -9.01 26.45 11.13
C TYR A 378 -9.45 25.02 11.43
N VAL A 379 -9.40 24.56 12.69
CA VAL A 379 -9.62 23.14 13.05
C VAL A 379 -11.03 22.71 12.72
N GLU A 380 -12.03 23.53 13.03
CA GLU A 380 -13.43 23.21 12.74
C GLU A 380 -13.66 23.05 11.23
N ALA A 381 -13.17 24.01 10.43
CA ALA A 381 -13.27 23.97 8.98
C ALA A 381 -12.49 22.80 8.35
N PHE A 382 -11.32 22.46 8.89
CA PHE A 382 -10.52 21.32 8.45
C PHE A 382 -11.22 19.98 8.76
N ARG A 383 -11.78 19.84 9.96
CA ARG A 383 -12.54 18.64 10.37
C ARG A 383 -13.84 18.49 9.59
N ALA A 384 -14.44 19.59 9.16
CA ALA A 384 -15.65 19.63 8.34
C ALA A 384 -15.43 19.25 6.86
N LEU A 385 -14.17 19.03 6.42
CA LEU A 385 -13.90 18.51 5.08
C LEU A 385 -14.56 17.12 4.89
N PRO A 386 -15.11 16.84 3.68
CA PRO A 386 -16.09 15.77 3.47
C PRO A 386 -15.56 14.37 3.75
N ASP A 387 -14.28 14.12 3.46
CA ASP A 387 -13.66 12.81 3.58
C ASP A 387 -12.17 12.91 3.95
N VAL A 388 -11.54 11.74 4.16
CA VAL A 388 -10.12 11.62 4.52
C VAL A 388 -9.23 12.14 3.38
N ASP A 389 -9.60 11.87 2.13
CA ASP A 389 -8.86 12.31 0.94
C ASP A 389 -8.79 13.85 0.86
N ALA A 390 -9.90 14.55 1.12
CA ALA A 390 -9.97 16.00 1.15
C ALA A 390 -9.09 16.58 2.27
N ARG A 391 -9.10 15.98 3.47
CA ARG A 391 -8.23 16.40 4.57
C ARG A 391 -6.76 16.28 4.20
N LEU A 392 -6.35 15.16 3.63
CA LEU A 392 -4.94 14.95 3.25
C LEU A 392 -4.53 15.73 2.02
N ALA A 393 -5.46 15.98 1.11
CA ALA A 393 -5.27 16.92 0.02
C ALA A 393 -4.96 18.32 0.57
N PHE A 394 -5.65 18.75 1.63
CA PHE A 394 -5.37 20.00 2.33
C PHE A 394 -4.01 19.96 3.06
N GLU A 395 -3.70 18.89 3.79
CA GLU A 395 -2.39 18.74 4.45
C GLU A 395 -1.23 18.77 3.42
N THR A 396 -1.42 18.11 2.28
CA THR A 396 -0.48 18.11 1.17
C THR A 396 -0.34 19.51 0.56
N LEU A 397 -1.44 20.25 0.40
CA LEU A 397 -1.45 21.63 -0.08
C LEU A 397 -0.60 22.53 0.82
N ILE A 398 -0.83 22.51 2.14
CA ILE A 398 -0.08 23.32 3.10
C ILE A 398 1.40 22.91 3.14
N THR A 399 1.69 21.60 3.10
CA THR A 399 3.06 21.09 3.05
C THR A 399 3.81 21.52 1.80
N TRP A 400 3.17 21.50 0.62
CA TRP A 400 3.76 21.97 -0.63
C TRP A 400 3.91 23.49 -0.66
N GLN A 401 2.95 24.23 -0.12
CA GLN A 401 3.05 25.68 0.03
C GLN A 401 4.22 26.07 0.94
N ALA A 402 4.38 25.39 2.08
CA ALA A 402 5.51 25.55 2.99
C ALA A 402 6.84 25.21 2.29
N THR A 403 6.87 24.11 1.52
CA THR A 403 8.05 23.70 0.75
C THR A 403 8.41 24.72 -0.33
N LEU A 404 7.44 25.26 -1.06
CA LEU A 404 7.64 26.33 -2.04
C LEU A 404 8.32 27.53 -1.41
N LEU A 405 7.76 28.03 -0.30
CA LEU A 405 8.28 29.20 0.41
C LEU A 405 9.69 28.95 0.96
N TYR A 406 9.89 27.79 1.59
CA TYR A 406 11.18 27.38 2.12
C TYR A 406 12.23 27.37 1.01
N ARG A 407 11.95 26.70 -0.12
CA ARG A 407 12.88 26.63 -1.24
C ARG A 407 13.17 28.00 -1.83
N LEU A 408 12.13 28.81 -2.03
CA LEU A 408 12.26 30.13 -2.62
C LEU A 408 13.17 31.05 -1.80
N GLU A 409 13.03 31.04 -0.47
CA GLU A 409 13.91 31.81 0.43
C GLU A 409 15.38 31.40 0.29
N ARG A 410 15.68 30.10 0.21
CA ARG A 410 17.07 29.60 0.10
C ARG A 410 17.66 29.75 -1.30
N VAL A 411 16.87 29.49 -2.35
CA VAL A 411 17.34 29.61 -3.74
C VAL A 411 17.67 31.05 -4.10
N ARG A 412 16.99 32.04 -3.50
CA ARG A 412 17.31 33.47 -3.70
C ARG A 412 18.73 33.82 -3.27
N GLU A 413 19.24 33.20 -2.21
CA GLU A 413 20.61 33.38 -1.74
C GLU A 413 21.66 32.85 -2.74
N LEU A 414 21.25 32.00 -3.68
CA LEU A 414 22.14 31.47 -4.71
C LEU A 414 22.28 32.41 -5.91
N LEU A 415 21.32 33.32 -6.16
CA LEU A 415 21.27 34.15 -7.38
C LEU A 415 22.57 34.93 -7.68
N PRO A 416 23.30 35.49 -6.69
CA PRO A 416 24.59 36.14 -6.94
C PRO A 416 25.63 35.23 -7.61
N PHE A 417 25.46 33.91 -7.52
CA PHE A 417 26.35 32.88 -8.04
C PHE A 417 25.86 32.25 -9.34
N LYS A 418 24.83 32.84 -9.99
CA LYS A 418 24.28 32.40 -11.29
C LYS A 418 23.98 30.89 -11.35
N PRO A 419 23.19 30.35 -10.40
CA PRO A 419 23.02 28.92 -10.25
C PRO A 419 22.28 28.32 -11.46
N LEU A 420 22.55 27.06 -11.76
CA LEU A 420 21.70 26.25 -12.63
C LEU A 420 20.56 25.65 -11.81
N LEU A 421 19.32 26.01 -12.10
CA LEU A 421 18.13 25.44 -11.48
C LEU A 421 17.55 24.35 -12.38
N VAL A 422 17.50 23.13 -11.87
CA VAL A 422 16.94 21.97 -12.53
C VAL A 422 15.58 21.65 -11.90
N GLY A 423 14.50 21.71 -12.67
CA GLY A 423 13.15 21.46 -12.15
C GLY A 423 12.05 21.80 -13.14
N ASP A 424 10.88 22.15 -12.61
CA ASP A 424 9.71 22.55 -13.39
C ASP A 424 9.78 24.04 -13.79
N PRO A 425 8.97 24.48 -14.78
CA PRO A 425 9.00 25.87 -15.27
C PRO A 425 8.55 26.91 -14.24
N GLY A 426 7.96 26.50 -13.11
CA GLY A 426 7.47 27.41 -12.08
C GLY A 426 8.55 28.34 -11.52
N TRP A 427 9.84 27.96 -11.63
CA TRP A 427 10.96 28.84 -11.29
C TRP A 427 10.95 30.17 -12.06
N HIS A 428 10.54 30.18 -13.33
CA HIS A 428 10.46 31.39 -14.14
C HIS A 428 9.39 32.38 -13.63
N GLU A 429 8.37 31.90 -12.93
CA GLU A 429 7.29 32.75 -12.41
C GLU A 429 7.60 33.35 -11.03
N ILE A 430 8.44 32.69 -10.23
CA ILE A 430 8.65 33.06 -8.81
C ILE A 430 10.03 33.71 -8.55
N LEU A 431 10.93 33.66 -9.52
CA LEU A 431 12.26 34.27 -9.48
C LEU A 431 12.37 35.45 -10.45
N PRO A 432 13.32 36.38 -10.22
CA PRO A 432 13.60 37.45 -11.18
C PRO A 432 14.05 36.87 -12.54
N PRO A 433 13.91 37.63 -13.64
CA PRO A 433 14.16 37.14 -15.00
C PRO A 433 15.65 36.86 -15.32
N GLY A 434 16.58 37.18 -14.41
CA GLY A 434 18.02 36.97 -14.61
C GLY A 434 18.74 36.59 -13.32
N GLY A 435 20.02 36.25 -13.45
CA GLY A 435 20.86 35.81 -12.33
C GLY A 435 20.81 34.31 -12.05
N TRP A 436 20.29 33.50 -12.99
CA TRP A 436 20.27 32.03 -12.91
C TRP A 436 20.05 31.45 -14.31
N THR A 437 20.26 30.14 -14.47
CA THR A 437 19.98 29.40 -15.70
C THR A 437 19.03 28.25 -15.42
N TYR A 438 18.24 27.84 -16.41
CA TYR A 438 17.23 26.79 -16.27
C TYR A 438 17.62 25.51 -16.99
N HIS A 439 17.30 24.37 -16.38
CA HIS A 439 17.26 23.08 -17.02
C HIS A 439 15.98 22.35 -16.62
N ARG A 440 15.38 21.62 -17.58
CA ARG A 440 14.22 20.75 -17.28
C ARG A 440 14.60 19.61 -16.33
N GLU A 441 13.61 18.91 -15.79
CA GLU A 441 13.81 17.76 -14.92
C GLU A 441 14.76 16.71 -15.53
N LEU A 442 15.63 16.16 -14.68
CA LEU A 442 16.63 15.15 -15.03
C LEU A 442 16.15 13.76 -14.62
N ASN A 443 16.49 12.75 -15.43
CA ASN A 443 16.25 11.36 -15.06
C ASN A 443 17.15 10.96 -13.89
N TYR A 444 16.54 10.33 -12.88
CA TYR A 444 17.22 9.97 -11.65
C TYR A 444 18.43 9.04 -11.86
N TYR A 445 18.31 8.05 -12.75
CA TYR A 445 19.39 7.07 -12.99
C TYR A 445 20.32 7.47 -14.13
N ALA A 446 19.78 8.00 -15.22
CA ALA A 446 20.56 8.24 -16.43
C ALA A 446 21.40 9.53 -16.35
N ASP A 447 20.89 10.54 -15.65
CA ASP A 447 21.45 11.89 -15.70
C ASP A 447 22.13 12.30 -14.38
N LEU A 448 21.48 12.09 -13.22
CA LEU A 448 21.97 12.60 -11.94
C LEU A 448 23.38 12.10 -11.54
N PRO A 449 23.75 10.81 -11.73
CA PRO A 449 25.10 10.33 -11.42
C PRO A 449 26.21 11.06 -12.20
N LYS A 450 25.90 11.58 -13.39
CA LYS A 450 26.84 12.38 -14.20
C LYS A 450 26.75 13.87 -13.89
N PHE A 451 25.55 14.33 -13.54
CA PHE A 451 25.27 15.73 -13.26
C PHE A 451 25.94 16.22 -11.96
N TYR A 452 25.86 15.43 -10.89
CA TYR A 452 26.36 15.80 -9.57
C TYR A 452 27.88 16.03 -9.50
N PRO A 453 28.76 15.13 -9.99
CA PRO A 453 30.20 15.37 -9.98
C PRO A 453 30.62 16.49 -10.96
N ALA A 454 29.79 16.81 -11.95
CA ALA A 454 30.00 17.93 -12.88
C ALA A 454 29.59 19.30 -12.31
N THR A 455 29.26 19.39 -11.01
CA THR A 455 28.86 20.63 -10.33
C THR A 455 29.75 20.85 -9.10
N ARG A 456 30.35 22.05 -8.95
CA ARG A 456 31.25 22.34 -7.82
C ARG A 456 30.52 22.37 -6.47
N ILE A 457 29.30 22.90 -6.43
CA ILE A 457 28.40 22.89 -5.27
C ILE A 457 27.00 22.46 -5.69
N ASN A 458 26.61 21.26 -5.30
CA ASN A 458 25.23 20.81 -5.38
C ASN A 458 24.50 21.35 -4.16
N PHE A 459 23.61 22.31 -4.35
CA PHE A 459 22.78 22.85 -3.29
C PHE A 459 21.58 21.94 -3.04
N ASN A 460 21.23 21.74 -1.78
CA ASN A 460 20.08 20.96 -1.35
C ASN A 460 19.28 21.71 -0.29
N CYS A 461 17.96 21.55 -0.36
CA CYS A 461 17.05 21.99 0.68
C CYS A 461 15.91 20.99 0.82
N THR A 462 15.65 20.61 2.06
CA THR A 462 14.77 19.49 2.40
C THR A 462 13.30 19.88 2.30
N SER A 463 12.44 18.93 1.88
CA SER A 463 10.99 19.15 1.81
C SER A 463 10.41 19.40 3.21
N GLN A 464 9.39 20.24 3.31
CA GLN A 464 8.71 20.48 4.60
C GLN A 464 7.82 19.30 5.04
N GLN A 465 7.70 18.25 4.21
CA GLN A 465 7.07 16.97 4.56
C GLN A 465 7.85 16.17 5.62
N MET A 466 9.13 16.49 5.82
CA MET A 466 10.07 15.71 6.64
C MET A 466 10.88 16.64 7.53
N LYS A 467 10.35 17.03 8.69
CA LYS A 467 10.92 18.10 9.52
C LYS A 467 12.31 17.75 10.09
N GLY A 468 12.51 16.50 10.51
CA GLY A 468 13.76 16.07 11.16
C GLY A 468 14.72 15.29 10.27
N ALA A 469 14.22 14.57 9.28
CA ALA A 469 15.03 13.67 8.46
C ALA A 469 15.64 14.32 7.21
N VAL A 470 16.55 13.60 6.55
CA VAL A 470 17.32 14.07 5.39
C VAL A 470 16.87 13.40 4.09
N ASN A 471 16.88 14.15 2.98
CA ASN A 471 16.46 13.59 1.70
C ASN A 471 17.58 12.77 1.01
N GLN A 472 17.20 12.09 -0.07
CA GLN A 472 18.05 11.20 -0.86
C GLN A 472 19.39 11.84 -1.35
N ARG A 473 19.41 13.15 -1.62
CA ARG A 473 20.62 13.84 -2.16
C ARG A 473 21.79 13.78 -1.18
N VAL A 474 21.51 13.67 0.12
CA VAL A 474 22.54 13.55 1.16
C VAL A 474 23.39 12.30 0.97
N PHE A 475 22.86 11.27 0.32
CA PHE A 475 23.59 10.04 0.01
C PHE A 475 24.11 10.04 -1.44
N ASP A 476 23.26 10.40 -2.40
CA ASP A 476 23.60 10.25 -3.82
C ASP A 476 24.68 11.23 -4.30
N VAL A 477 24.66 12.47 -3.81
CA VAL A 477 25.62 13.48 -4.25
C VAL A 477 27.04 13.10 -3.84
N PRO A 478 27.34 12.79 -2.56
CA PRO A 478 28.71 12.46 -2.18
C PRO A 478 29.16 11.08 -2.68
N VAL A 479 28.27 10.09 -2.82
CA VAL A 479 28.69 8.74 -3.25
C VAL A 479 29.25 8.74 -4.67
N CYS A 480 28.73 9.59 -5.56
CA CYS A 480 29.21 9.75 -6.93
C CYS A 480 30.39 10.75 -7.05
N GLY A 481 30.79 11.40 -5.96
CA GLY A 481 31.92 12.32 -5.90
C GLY A 481 31.55 13.81 -6.00
N GLY A 482 30.27 14.16 -5.86
CA GLY A 482 29.82 15.55 -5.80
C GLY A 482 29.91 16.15 -4.40
N PHE A 483 30.21 17.46 -4.31
CA PHE A 483 30.11 18.21 -3.06
C PHE A 483 28.67 18.69 -2.84
N LEU A 484 28.18 18.51 -1.61
CA LEU A 484 26.82 18.85 -1.20
C LEU A 484 26.84 19.95 -0.11
N LEU A 485 26.07 21.01 -0.34
CA LEU A 485 25.71 21.99 0.68
C LEU A 485 24.20 21.84 0.94
N THR A 486 23.82 21.45 2.16
CA THR A 486 22.43 21.11 2.51
C THR A 486 21.93 21.89 3.71
N ASP A 487 20.61 21.97 3.91
CA ASP A 487 20.08 22.41 5.19
C ASP A 487 20.40 21.40 6.30
N HIS A 488 20.68 21.90 7.50
CA HIS A 488 20.76 21.08 8.69
C HIS A 488 19.39 20.52 9.05
N ARG A 489 19.36 19.25 9.46
CA ARG A 489 18.17 18.57 10.00
C ARG A 489 18.59 17.86 11.26
N ARG A 490 17.72 17.80 12.28
CA ARG A 490 18.06 17.24 13.60
C ARG A 490 18.49 15.77 13.61
N GLN A 491 18.24 15.03 12.53
CA GLN A 491 18.68 13.64 12.37
C GLN A 491 20.00 13.52 11.59
N MET A 492 20.66 14.64 11.23
CA MET A 492 21.90 14.64 10.45
C MET A 492 23.05 13.96 11.19
N GLU A 493 23.23 14.26 12.48
CA GLU A 493 24.33 13.76 13.32
C GLU A 493 24.26 12.24 13.55
N ALA A 494 23.08 11.63 13.40
CA ALA A 494 22.93 10.19 13.42
C ALA A 494 23.49 9.51 12.15
N LEU A 495 23.70 10.28 11.09
CA LEU A 495 24.11 9.79 9.77
C LEU A 495 25.54 10.21 9.43
N PHE A 496 25.90 11.48 9.69
CA PHE A 496 27.16 12.11 9.29
C PHE A 496 27.69 13.05 10.38
N GLU A 497 28.98 13.35 10.34
CA GLU A 497 29.62 14.39 11.17
C GLU A 497 29.63 15.75 10.42
N PRO A 498 28.79 16.74 10.82
CA PRO A 498 28.79 18.07 10.17
C PRO A 498 30.14 18.78 10.25
N GLY A 499 30.52 19.47 9.18
CA GLY A 499 31.80 20.17 9.04
C GLY A 499 32.96 19.26 8.62
N ARG A 500 32.84 17.94 8.76
CA ARG A 500 33.86 16.96 8.32
C ARG A 500 33.40 16.10 7.15
N GLU A 501 32.21 15.54 7.26
CA GLU A 501 31.63 14.64 6.26
C GLU A 501 30.56 15.34 5.42
N ILE A 502 29.83 16.29 6.00
CA ILE A 502 28.76 17.02 5.33
C ILE A 502 28.82 18.51 5.69
N VAL A 503 28.44 19.38 4.76
CA VAL A 503 28.32 20.82 5.03
C VAL A 503 26.84 21.20 5.12
N CYS A 504 26.49 21.80 6.25
CA CYS A 504 25.13 22.25 6.51
C CYS A 504 25.08 23.78 6.68
N TYR A 505 24.00 24.39 6.21
CA TYR A 505 23.55 25.71 6.66
C TYR A 505 22.36 25.55 7.61
N GLN A 506 22.25 26.42 8.60
CA GLN A 506 21.16 26.47 9.57
C GLN A 506 20.08 27.45 9.12
N GLU A 507 20.50 28.60 8.61
CA GLU A 507 19.61 29.68 8.20
C GLU A 507 19.96 30.23 6.82
N PRO A 508 19.01 30.89 6.11
CA PRO A 508 19.27 31.42 4.78
C PRO A 508 20.47 32.38 4.73
N GLY A 509 20.69 33.19 5.77
CA GLY A 509 21.77 34.18 5.81
C GLY A 509 23.19 33.59 5.69
N GLU A 510 23.38 32.32 6.04
CA GLU A 510 24.68 31.65 5.95
C GLU A 510 25.02 31.18 4.52
N ILE A 511 24.00 30.98 3.68
CA ILE A 511 24.14 30.33 2.37
C ILE A 511 25.13 31.07 1.48
N SER A 512 24.97 32.38 1.35
CA SER A 512 25.83 33.22 0.52
C SER A 512 27.30 33.18 0.97
N GLY A 513 27.56 33.12 2.28
CA GLY A 513 28.89 32.98 2.84
C GLY A 513 29.51 31.60 2.56
N LEU A 514 28.75 30.54 2.80
CA LEU A 514 29.18 29.16 2.57
C LEU A 514 29.45 28.89 1.09
N VAL A 515 28.59 29.36 0.18
CA VAL A 515 28.80 29.21 -1.27
C VAL A 515 30.09 29.91 -1.69
N ARG A 516 30.32 31.15 -1.24
CA ARG A 516 31.55 31.91 -1.58
C ARG A 516 32.80 31.22 -1.03
N HIS A 517 32.75 30.76 0.21
CA HIS A 517 33.83 30.02 0.84
C HIS A 517 34.14 28.76 0.03
N TYR A 518 33.15 27.88 -0.13
CA TYR A 518 33.39 26.61 -0.78
C TYR A 518 33.73 26.74 -2.26
N LEU A 519 33.28 27.76 -3.00
CA LEU A 519 33.73 27.99 -4.39
C LEU A 519 35.23 28.35 -4.51
N SER A 520 35.88 28.80 -3.43
CA SER A 520 37.32 29.12 -3.42
C SER A 520 38.20 28.05 -2.77
N HIS A 521 37.61 26.98 -2.21
CA HIS A 521 38.33 25.96 -1.44
C HIS A 521 38.18 24.54 -2.01
N ASP A 522 38.72 24.31 -3.22
CA ASP A 522 38.63 23.02 -3.93
C ASP A 522 39.16 21.83 -3.09
N GLY A 523 40.31 21.99 -2.44
CA GLY A 523 40.90 20.94 -1.61
C GLY A 523 40.11 20.61 -0.35
N GLU A 524 39.37 21.57 0.21
CA GLU A 524 38.47 21.32 1.33
C GLU A 524 37.21 20.57 0.87
N ARG A 525 36.58 21.00 -0.23
CA ARG A 525 35.45 20.28 -0.82
C ARG A 525 35.81 18.82 -1.12
N ALA A 526 36.97 18.58 -1.72
CA ALA A 526 37.43 17.22 -2.04
C ALA A 526 37.61 16.34 -0.78
N ARG A 527 38.18 16.90 0.31
CA ARG A 527 38.33 16.18 1.58
C ARG A 527 36.97 15.80 2.19
N ILE A 528 36.03 16.73 2.19
CA ILE A 528 34.68 16.51 2.73
C ILE A 528 33.93 15.44 1.91
N VAL A 529 33.96 15.54 0.57
CA VAL A 529 33.36 14.54 -0.32
C VAL A 529 33.92 13.16 -0.07
N GLN A 530 35.26 13.03 0.05
CA GLN A 530 35.90 11.75 0.31
C GLN A 530 35.51 11.17 1.69
N ALA A 531 35.38 12.02 2.71
CA ALA A 531 34.93 11.61 4.03
C ALA A 531 33.47 11.11 4.02
N ALA A 532 32.53 11.90 3.47
CA ALA A 532 31.13 11.47 3.32
C ALA A 532 31.01 10.19 2.48
N ARG A 533 31.76 10.11 1.38
CA ARG A 533 31.74 8.92 0.53
C ARG A 533 32.21 7.67 1.27
N SER A 534 33.26 7.79 2.08
CA SER A 534 33.77 6.68 2.91
C SER A 534 32.72 6.23 3.93
N ARG A 535 32.05 7.20 4.59
CA ARG A 535 30.93 6.94 5.51
C ARG A 535 29.77 6.23 4.81
N ILE A 536 29.36 6.70 3.63
CA ILE A 536 28.26 6.10 2.84
C ILE A 536 28.56 4.65 2.47
N LEU A 537 29.76 4.38 1.95
CA LEU A 537 30.13 3.01 1.58
C LEU A 537 30.18 2.06 2.77
N ALA A 538 30.56 2.57 3.95
CA ALA A 538 30.64 1.79 5.17
C ALA A 538 29.27 1.54 5.82
N GLU A 539 28.32 2.47 5.68
CA GLU A 539 27.11 2.49 6.54
C GLU A 539 25.78 2.81 5.86
N HIS A 540 25.76 3.34 4.63
CA HIS A 540 24.54 3.88 3.99
C HIS A 540 24.27 3.34 2.57
N THR A 541 24.63 2.08 2.32
CA THR A 541 24.26 1.37 1.08
C THR A 541 23.00 0.51 1.23
N TYR A 542 22.29 0.24 0.13
CA TYR A 542 21.15 -0.68 0.14
C TYR A 542 21.50 -2.06 0.67
N ASP A 543 22.70 -2.57 0.38
CA ASP A 543 23.21 -3.85 0.86
C ASP A 543 23.23 -3.90 2.40
N LEU A 544 23.64 -2.79 3.05
CA LEU A 544 23.68 -2.68 4.50
C LEU A 544 22.28 -2.52 5.10
N ARG A 545 21.39 -1.76 4.43
CA ARG A 545 19.99 -1.64 4.86
C ARG A 545 19.25 -2.97 4.79
N LEU A 546 19.41 -3.73 3.72
CA LEU A 546 18.83 -5.06 3.57
C LEU A 546 19.37 -6.04 4.61
N LYS A 547 20.68 -6.03 4.88
CA LYS A 547 21.25 -6.83 5.99
C LYS A 547 20.60 -6.49 7.34
N SER A 548 20.40 -5.20 7.62
CA SER A 548 19.75 -4.74 8.87
C SER A 548 18.29 -5.16 8.91
N LEU A 549 17.54 -4.93 7.83
CA LEU A 549 16.14 -5.30 7.69
C LEU A 549 15.95 -6.81 7.88
N VAL A 550 16.71 -7.64 7.17
CA VAL A 550 16.65 -9.10 7.29
C VAL A 550 16.98 -9.55 8.71
N ARG A 551 17.97 -8.94 9.37
CA ARG A 551 18.29 -9.26 10.77
C ARG A 551 17.11 -8.98 11.68
N THR A 552 16.45 -7.82 11.53
CA THR A 552 15.25 -7.47 12.30
C THR A 552 14.12 -8.46 12.02
N MET A 553 13.81 -8.74 10.76
CA MET A 553 12.76 -9.69 10.39
C MET A 553 13.05 -11.09 10.95
N ARG A 554 14.30 -11.57 10.86
CA ARG A 554 14.70 -12.85 11.43
C ARG A 554 14.56 -12.89 12.95
N SER A 555 14.95 -11.82 13.64
CA SER A 555 14.82 -11.75 15.11
C SER A 555 13.37 -11.78 15.60
N ILE A 556 12.43 -11.38 14.75
CA ILE A 556 11.02 -11.25 15.09
C ILE A 556 10.23 -12.51 14.69
N TYR A 557 10.56 -13.14 13.56
CA TYR A 557 9.76 -14.19 12.93
C TYR A 557 10.50 -15.51 12.67
N GLY A 558 11.81 -15.58 12.95
CA GLY A 558 12.64 -16.78 12.84
C GLY A 558 12.95 -17.35 14.21
#